data_AF-A0A7C7AGT7-F1
#
_entry.id   AF-A0A7C7AGT7-F1
#
_cell.length_a   1.000
_cell.length_b   1.000
_cell.length_c   1.000
_cell.angle_alpha   90.00
_cell.angle_beta   90.00
_cell.angle_gamma   90.00
#
_symmetry.space_group_name_H-M   'P 1'
#
loop_
_entity.id
_entity.type
_entity.pdbx_description
1 polymer ?
#
loop_
_entity_poly.entity_id
_entity_poly.type
_entity_poly.pdbx_seq_one_letter_code
_entity_poly.pdbx_strand_id
1 'polypeptide(L)'
;MDKAQIFVGVSRAALEAMCYNMPVIIAGNFGYMGILDESKLELAEFNNFTARNTNLVTYEDLERDIDFLLKNDQDCRWEREYVKNNYSVEIMVDKYEEVYKLYLGE
;
A
#
# COMPACT_ATOMS: atom_id res chain seq x y z
N MET A 1 -4.82 12.46 11.17
CA MET A 1 -3.45 12.01 10.82
C MET A 1 -2.49 13.19 10.74
N ASP A 2 -2.82 14.33 11.36
CA ASP A 2 -2.47 15.65 10.80
C ASP A 2 -1.04 16.12 11.11
N LYS A 3 -0.23 15.23 11.68
CA LYS A 3 1.18 15.46 12.03
C LYS A 3 2.13 14.40 11.50
N ALA A 4 1.62 13.28 10.97
CA ALA A 4 2.47 12.24 10.43
C ALA A 4 2.98 12.66 9.03
N GLN A 5 4.26 12.44 8.77
CA GLN A 5 4.90 12.78 7.49
C GLN A 5 5.20 11.55 6.63
N ILE A 6 5.36 10.37 7.26
CA ILE A 6 5.68 9.10 6.61
C ILE A 6 4.87 8.02 7.32
N PHE A 7 4.28 7.11 6.56
CA PHE A 7 3.67 5.90 7.08
C PHE A 7 4.58 4.70 6.82
N VAL A 8 4.80 3.87 7.85
CA VAL A 8 5.54 2.61 7.73
C VAL A 8 4.62 1.49 8.21
N GLY A 9 4.29 0.58 7.31
CA GLY A 9 3.37 -0.52 7.64
C GLY A 9 2.86 -1.25 6.40
N VAL A 10 1.79 -2.03 6.57
CA VAL A 10 1.27 -2.94 5.53
C VAL A 10 -0.26 -2.98 5.51
N SER A 11 -0.80 -3.62 4.47
CA SER A 11 -2.20 -3.99 4.33
C SER A 11 -3.14 -2.77 4.33
N ARG A 12 -4.31 -2.88 4.93
CA ARG A 12 -5.32 -1.82 4.97
C ARG A 12 -4.79 -0.49 5.49
N ALA A 13 -3.91 -0.50 6.49
CA ALA A 13 -3.36 0.74 7.04
C ALA A 13 -2.50 1.50 6.00
N ALA A 14 -1.84 0.78 5.07
CA ALA A 14 -1.15 1.41 3.95
C ALA A 14 -2.14 2.08 2.98
N LEU A 15 -3.25 1.41 2.64
CA LEU A 15 -4.31 2.01 1.81
C LEU A 15 -4.97 3.23 2.47
N GLU A 16 -5.09 3.22 3.80
CA GLU A 16 -5.58 4.37 4.56
C GLU A 16 -4.57 5.53 4.51
N ALA A 17 -3.26 5.27 4.66
CA ALA A 17 -2.22 6.29 4.48
C ALA A 17 -2.21 6.89 3.07
N MET A 18 -2.37 6.05 2.04
CA MET A 18 -2.52 6.47 0.64
C MET A 18 -3.68 7.46 0.45
N CYS A 19 -4.80 7.27 1.15
CA CYS A 19 -5.94 8.21 1.10
C CYS A 19 -5.61 9.62 1.61
N TYR A 20 -4.56 9.76 2.45
CA TYR A 20 -4.08 11.05 2.95
C TYR A 20 -2.94 11.64 2.11
N ASN A 21 -2.58 11.03 0.98
CA ASN A 21 -1.42 11.40 0.16
C ASN A 21 -0.12 11.45 0.99
N MET A 22 0.03 10.54 1.94
CA MET A 22 1.21 10.45 2.80
C MET A 22 2.14 9.37 2.24
N PRO A 23 3.45 9.65 2.08
CA PRO A 23 4.42 8.65 1.64
C PRO A 23 4.33 7.36 2.46
N VAL A 24 4.23 6.24 1.75
CA VAL A 24 4.08 4.90 2.33
C VAL A 24 5.36 4.09 2.13
N ILE A 25 5.94 3.58 3.21
CA ILE A 25 6.93 2.51 3.18
C ILE A 25 6.22 1.20 3.50
N ILE A 26 6.20 0.28 2.55
CA ILE A 26 5.63 -1.06 2.76
C ILE A 26 6.68 -1.93 3.46
N ALA A 27 6.54 -2.05 4.77
CA ALA A 27 7.41 -2.83 5.64
C ALA A 27 6.58 -3.59 6.67
N GLY A 28 6.71 -4.91 6.70
CA GLY A 28 6.01 -5.78 7.65
C GLY A 28 6.89 -6.93 8.13
N ASN A 29 6.39 -7.70 9.09
CA ASN A 29 7.14 -8.81 9.69
C ASN A 29 7.58 -9.89 8.69
N PHE A 30 6.90 -10.00 7.55
CA PHE A 30 7.13 -11.04 6.55
C PHE A 30 7.76 -10.53 5.26
N GLY A 31 8.12 -9.25 5.19
CA GLY A 31 8.82 -8.72 4.03
C GLY A 31 8.80 -7.21 3.90
N TYR A 32 9.47 -6.75 2.85
CA TYR A 32 9.80 -5.36 2.59
C TYR A 32 9.72 -5.03 1.11
N MET A 33 9.09 -3.91 0.77
CA MET A 33 9.07 -3.36 -0.59
C MET A 33 9.61 -1.93 -0.68
N GLY A 34 9.93 -1.33 0.47
CA GLY A 34 10.40 0.05 0.56
C GLY A 34 9.31 1.08 0.27
N ILE A 35 9.76 2.27 -0.11
CA ILE A 35 8.87 3.39 -0.50
C ILE A 35 7.96 2.94 -1.65
N LEU A 36 6.65 3.11 -1.50
CA LEU A 36 5.67 2.82 -2.53
C LEU A 36 5.75 3.88 -3.65
N ASP A 37 5.78 3.40 -4.88
CA ASP A 37 5.67 4.21 -6.08
C ASP A 37 4.89 3.40 -7.14
N GLU A 38 4.52 4.05 -8.25
CA GLU A 38 3.73 3.41 -9.31
C GLU A 38 4.41 2.15 -9.90
N SER A 39 5.75 2.08 -9.89
CA SER A 39 6.50 0.93 -10.42
C SER A 39 6.37 -0.33 -9.56
N LYS A 40 5.92 -0.18 -8.31
CA LYS A 40 5.75 -1.27 -7.34
C LYS A 40 4.30 -1.72 -7.17
N LEU A 41 3.34 -1.06 -7.80
CA LEU A 41 1.91 -1.32 -7.61
C LEU A 41 1.53 -2.75 -7.95
N GLU A 42 1.95 -3.28 -9.10
CA GLU A 42 1.64 -4.65 -9.52
C GLU A 42 2.11 -5.67 -8.47
N LEU A 43 3.33 -5.50 -7.95
CA LEU A 43 3.88 -6.35 -6.91
C LEU A 43 3.15 -6.14 -5.57
N ALA A 44 2.71 -4.93 -5.27
CA ALA A 44 2.00 -4.60 -4.02
C ALA A 44 0.60 -5.22 -4.03
N GLU A 45 -0.13 -5.13 -5.13
CA GLU A 45 -1.42 -5.78 -5.35
C GLU A 45 -1.31 -7.30 -5.21
N PHE A 46 -0.32 -7.90 -5.88
CA PHE A 46 -0.05 -9.34 -5.77
C PHE A 46 0.18 -9.78 -4.32
N ASN A 47 0.85 -8.94 -3.53
CA ASN A 47 1.10 -9.19 -2.11
C ASN A 47 -0.04 -8.69 -1.19
N ASN A 48 -1.14 -8.17 -1.72
CA ASN A 48 -2.20 -7.50 -0.96
C ASN A 48 -1.64 -6.44 0.02
N PHE A 49 -0.63 -5.69 -0.43
CA PHE A 49 0.12 -4.69 0.33
C PHE A 49 0.77 -5.24 1.62
N THR A 50 0.99 -6.55 1.71
CA THR A 50 1.56 -7.21 2.91
C THR A 50 3.04 -7.56 2.81
N ALA A 51 3.64 -7.42 1.62
CA ALA A 51 5.02 -7.78 1.31
C ALA A 51 5.43 -9.23 1.60
N ARG A 52 4.48 -10.16 1.83
CA ARG A 52 4.76 -11.54 2.26
C ARG A 52 5.69 -12.34 1.35
N ASN A 53 5.66 -12.08 0.05
CA ASN A 53 6.46 -12.79 -0.96
C ASN A 53 7.69 -11.96 -1.38
N THR A 54 8.32 -11.25 -0.43
CA THR A 54 9.47 -10.39 -0.67
C THR A 54 10.57 -10.63 0.37
N ASN A 55 11.72 -9.98 0.19
CA ASN A 55 12.82 -10.13 1.13
C ASN A 55 12.51 -9.45 2.47
N LEU A 56 13.11 -9.96 3.56
CA LEU A 56 13.00 -9.33 4.86
C LEU A 56 13.71 -7.98 4.90
N VAL A 57 13.16 -7.05 5.69
CA VAL A 57 13.73 -5.73 5.92
C VAL A 57 15.02 -5.83 6.74
N THR A 58 16.02 -5.04 6.37
CA THR A 58 17.21 -4.77 7.20
C THR A 58 17.11 -3.40 7.87
N TYR A 59 17.93 -3.15 8.90
CA TYR A 59 18.00 -1.82 9.50
C TYR A 59 18.41 -0.77 8.45
N GLU A 60 19.39 -1.10 7.62
CA GLU A 60 19.96 -0.24 6.59
C GLU A 60 18.94 0.10 5.49
N ASP A 61 18.07 -0.85 5.14
CA ASP A 61 16.99 -0.61 4.18
C ASP A 61 15.99 0.43 4.70
N LEU A 62 15.55 0.27 5.94
CA LEU A 62 14.56 1.15 6.54
C LEU A 62 15.16 2.53 6.83
N GLU A 63 16.41 2.58 7.32
CA GLU A 63 17.15 3.82 7.53
C GLU A 63 17.25 4.61 6.23
N ARG A 64 17.73 3.98 5.15
CA ARG A 64 17.87 4.62 3.84
C ARG A 64 16.56 5.23 3.34
N ASP A 65 15.46 4.48 3.40
CA ASP A 65 14.19 4.90 2.83
C ASP A 65 13.52 5.99 3.69
N ILE A 66 13.63 5.93 5.02
CA ILE A 66 13.19 7.01 5.90
C ILE A 66 14.03 8.27 5.66
N ASP A 67 15.36 8.16 5.60
CA ASP A 67 16.26 9.30 5.37
C ASP A 67 15.97 9.97 4.02
N PHE A 68 15.65 9.18 3.00
CA PHE A 68 15.26 9.70 1.70
C PHE A 68 13.99 10.55 1.79
N LEU A 69 12.93 10.03 2.41
CA LEU A 69 11.63 10.72 2.53
C LEU A 69 11.68 11.93 3.48
N LEU A 70 12.59 11.96 4.44
CA LEU A 70 12.80 13.15 5.29
C LEU A 70 13.53 14.29 4.57
N LYS A 71 14.29 13.98 3.51
CA LYS A 71 15.12 14.95 2.76
C LYS A 71 14.54 15.35 1.41
N ASN A 72 13.59 14.58 0.90
CA ASN A 72 13.02 14.75 -0.43
C ASN A 72 11.49 14.72 -0.36
N ASP A 73 10.85 15.53 -1.20
CA ASP A 73 9.41 15.44 -1.39
C ASP A 73 9.06 14.28 -2.32
N GLN A 74 8.06 13.49 -1.95
CA GLN A 74 7.48 12.43 -2.78
C GLN A 74 6.08 12.86 -3.23
N ASP A 75 5.79 12.76 -4.54
CA ASP A 75 4.44 13.04 -5.04
C ASP A 75 3.53 11.83 -4.81
N CYS A 76 2.67 11.91 -3.81
CA CYS A 76 1.69 10.88 -3.43
C CYS A 76 0.26 11.21 -3.86
N ARG A 77 0.03 12.28 -4.65
CA ARG A 77 -1.35 12.72 -5.00
C ARG A 77 -2.14 11.71 -5.82
N TRP A 78 -1.43 10.82 -6.52
CA TRP A 78 -2.03 9.74 -7.31
C TRP A 78 -2.61 8.63 -6.43
N GLU A 79 -2.07 8.43 -5.23
CA GLU A 79 -2.38 7.29 -4.37
C GLU A 79 -3.85 7.26 -3.95
N ARG A 80 -4.43 8.43 -3.64
CA ARG A 80 -5.85 8.53 -3.28
C ARG A 80 -6.79 8.15 -4.42
N GLU A 81 -6.50 8.61 -5.64
CA GLU A 81 -7.32 8.23 -6.80
C GLU A 81 -7.12 6.74 -7.14
N TYR A 82 -5.92 6.20 -6.95
CA TYR A 82 -5.68 4.76 -7.08
C TYR A 82 -6.53 3.95 -6.09
N VAL A 83 -6.56 4.31 -4.80
CA VAL A 83 -7.38 3.61 -3.80
C VAL A 83 -8.86 3.71 -4.15
N LYS A 84 -9.33 4.89 -4.53
CA LYS A 84 -10.72 5.11 -4.95
C LYS A 84 -11.10 4.26 -6.18
N ASN A 85 -10.20 4.08 -7.13
CA ASN A 85 -10.49 3.36 -8.38
C ASN A 85 -10.29 1.85 -8.30
N ASN A 86 -9.69 1.32 -7.22
CA ASN A 86 -9.36 -0.11 -7.12
C ASN A 86 -9.82 -0.78 -5.82
N TYR A 87 -9.97 0.01 -4.75
CA TYR A 87 -10.17 -0.44 -3.37
C TYR A 87 -11.27 0.33 -2.62
N SER A 88 -12.14 1.08 -3.32
CA SER A 88 -13.30 1.70 -2.68
C SER A 88 -14.26 0.64 -2.13
N VAL A 89 -15.13 1.05 -1.21
CA VAL A 89 -16.13 0.14 -0.63
C VAL A 89 -17.03 -0.44 -1.73
N GLU A 90 -17.46 0.39 -2.67
CA GLU A 90 -18.29 -0.02 -3.81
C GLU A 90 -17.58 -1.10 -4.64
N ILE A 91 -16.32 -0.86 -5.03
CA ILE A 91 -15.53 -1.83 -5.80
C ILE A 91 -15.32 -3.13 -5.02
N MET A 92 -15.04 -3.03 -3.71
CA MET A 92 -14.88 -4.23 -2.89
C MET A 92 -16.19 -5.02 -2.81
N VAL A 93 -17.33 -4.35 -2.58
CA VAL A 93 -18.66 -4.99 -2.55
C VAL A 93 -18.93 -5.70 -3.87
N ASP A 94 -18.72 -5.04 -5.01
CA ASP A 94 -18.94 -5.63 -6.33
C ASP A 94 -18.09 -6.89 -6.53
N LYS A 95 -16.78 -6.82 -6.19
CA LYS A 95 -15.87 -7.99 -6.26
C LYS A 95 -16.31 -9.15 -5.35
N TYR A 96 -16.80 -8.85 -4.14
CA TYR A 96 -17.31 -9.89 -3.25
C TYR A 96 -18.62 -10.50 -3.77
N GLU A 97 -19.52 -9.69 -4.32
CA GLU A 97 -20.74 -10.18 -4.95
C GLU A 97 -20.47 -11.10 -6.14
N GLU A 98 -19.48 -10.77 -6.99
CA GLU A 98 -19.07 -11.63 -8.11
C GLU A 98 -18.66 -13.02 -7.63
N VAL A 99 -17.89 -13.08 -6.54
CA VAL A 99 -17.50 -14.36 -5.93
C VAL A 99 -18.73 -15.11 -5.42
N TYR A 100 -19.68 -14.43 -4.75
CA TYR A 100 -20.89 -15.10 -4.28
C TYR A 100 -21.78 -15.62 -5.41
N LYS A 101 -21.98 -14.85 -6.48
CA LYS A 101 -22.75 -15.28 -7.67
C LYS A 101 -22.13 -16.52 -8.32
N LEU A 102 -20.80 -16.55 -8.46
CA LEU A 102 -20.06 -17.71 -8.96
C LEU A 102 -20.35 -18.98 -8.14
N TYR A 103 -20.37 -18.88 -6.81
CA TYR A 103 -20.64 -20.03 -5.93
C TYR A 103 -22.12 -20.42 -5.89
N LEU A 104 -23.03 -19.48 -6.08
CA LEU A 104 -24.48 -19.72 -6.10
C LEU A 104 -24.99 -20.19 -7.46
N GLY A 105 -24.17 -20.10 -8.52
CA GLY A 105 -24.53 -20.52 -9.88
C GLY A 105 -25.45 -19.53 -10.60
N GLU A 106 -25.38 -18.25 -10.22
CA GLU A 106 -26.07 -17.13 -10.88
C GLU A 106 -25.21 -16.48 -11.97
#